data_AF-A6GVM6-F1
#
_entry.id   AF-A6GVM6-F1
#
_cell.length_a   1.000
_cell.length_b   1.000
_cell.length_c   1.000
_cell.angle_alpha   90.00
_cell.angle_beta   90.00
_cell.angle_gamma   90.00
#
_symmetry.space_group_name_H-M   'P 1'
#
loop_
_entity.id
_entity.type
_entity.pdbx_description
1 polymer ?
#
loop_
_entity_poly.entity_id
_entity_poly.type
_entity_poly.pdbx_seq_one_letter_code
_entity_poly.pdbx_strand_id
1 'polypeptide(L)' 'MNKLETKILKAIETNKLNPEILGERKWYNYFIRVTELVWSRNFHDGYLIEVYTEKYGDHLASITI' A
#
# COMPACT_ATOMS: atom_id res chain seq x y z
N MET A 1 -7.65 -9.12 -10.62
CA MET A 1 -6.96 -7.93 -10.10
C MET A 1 -7.93 -6.78 -10.08
N ASN A 2 -8.17 -6.20 -8.90
CA ASN A 2 -9.07 -5.06 -8.73
C ASN A 2 -8.47 -3.83 -9.45
N LYS A 3 -9.32 -2.92 -9.97
CA LYS A 3 -8.85 -1.70 -10.67
C LYS A 3 -7.94 -0.84 -9.79
N LEU A 4 -8.19 -0.83 -8.47
CA LEU A 4 -7.37 -0.11 -7.49
C LEU A 4 -5.99 -0.74 -7.30
N GLU A 5 -5.93 -2.07 -7.20
CA GLU A 5 -4.67 -2.82 -7.09
C GLU A 5 -3.77 -2.56 -8.30
N THR A 6 -4.31 -2.68 -9.52
CA THR A 6 -3.55 -2.40 -10.74
C THR A 6 -3.04 -0.96 -10.78
N LYS A 7 -3.83 0.00 -10.29
CA LYS A 7 -3.43 1.41 -10.22
C LYS A 7 -2.27 1.61 -9.25
N ILE A 8 -2.28 0.91 -8.12
CA ILE A 8 -1.22 1.00 -7.10
C ILE A 8 0.04 0.30 -7.57
N LEU A 9 -0.05 -0.91 -8.12
CA LEU A 9 1.09 -1.63 -8.70
C LEU A 9 1.77 -0.79 -9.78
N LYS A 10 0.99 -0.20 -10.70
CA LYS A 10 1.52 0.71 -11.72
C LYS A 10 2.16 1.96 -11.11
N ALA A 11 1.63 2.48 -10.00
CA ALA A 11 2.23 3.61 -9.30
C ALA A 11 3.57 3.26 -8.66
N ILE A 12 3.72 2.02 -8.18
CA ILE A 12 4.98 1.49 -7.64
C ILE A 12 5.98 1.29 -8.78
N GLU A 13 5.59 0.64 -9.87
CA GLU A 13 6.43 0.45 -11.06
C GLU A 13 6.92 1.77 -11.66
N THR A 14 6.08 2.81 -11.63
CA THR A 14 6.43 4.16 -12.12
C THR A 14 7.07 5.05 -11.05
N ASN A 15 7.41 4.50 -9.88
CA ASN A 15 8.04 5.17 -8.75
C ASN A 15 7.25 6.38 -8.19
N LYS A 16 5.95 6.46 -8.49
CA LYS A 16 5.01 7.46 -7.93
C LYS A 16 4.57 7.09 -6.51
N LEU A 17 4.73 5.83 -6.13
CA LEU A 17 4.50 5.33 -4.78
C LEU A 17 5.67 4.42 -4.40
N ASN A 18 6.61 4.93 -3.61
CA ASN A 18 7.74 4.11 -3.15
C ASN A 18 7.36 3.34 -1.87
N PRO A 19 7.24 1.99 -1.90
CA PRO A 19 6.92 1.19 -0.73
C PRO A 19 8.00 1.13 0.35
N GLU A 20 9.25 1.50 0.03
CA GLU A 20 10.33 1.61 1.03
C GLU A 20 10.09 2.75 2.03
N ILE A 21 9.24 3.71 1.66
CA ILE A 21 8.82 4.78 2.57
C ILE A 21 7.71 4.25 3.47
N LEU A 22 8.13 3.72 4.61
CA LEU A 22 7.26 3.16 5.64
C LEU A 22 6.38 4.22 6.31
N GLY A 23 5.25 3.75 6.84
CA GLY A 23 4.33 4.55 7.64
C GLY A 23 3.11 5.03 6.86
N GLU A 24 2.45 6.03 7.43
CA GLU A 24 1.17 6.57 6.99
C GLU A 24 1.34 7.83 6.17
N ARG A 25 0.72 7.89 4.98
CA ARG A 25 0.76 9.08 4.14
C ARG A 25 -0.44 9.20 3.21
N LYS A 26 -0.69 10.43 2.77
CA LYS A 26 -1.64 10.68 1.69
C LYS A 26 -0.98 10.43 0.34
N TRP A 27 -1.69 9.72 -0.53
CA TRP A 27 -1.33 9.55 -1.92
C TRP A 27 -2.57 9.78 -2.77
N TYR A 28 -2.57 10.87 -3.54
CA TYR A 28 -3.76 11.31 -4.28
C TYR A 28 -4.96 11.50 -3.32
N ASN A 29 -6.13 10.94 -3.65
CA ASN A 29 -7.34 10.96 -2.81
C ASN A 29 -7.43 9.76 -1.84
N TYR A 30 -6.31 9.11 -1.57
CA TYR A 30 -6.24 7.93 -0.70
C TYR A 30 -5.28 8.17 0.46
N PHE A 31 -5.58 7.51 1.56
CA PHE A 31 -4.65 7.36 2.66
C PHE A 31 -3.99 5.98 2.55
N ILE A 32 -2.67 5.93 2.61
CA ILE A 32 -1.90 4.70 2.45
C ILE A 32 -1.07 4.48 3.70
N ARG A 33 -1.12 3.26 4.24
CA ARG A 33 -0.19 2.79 5.26
C ARG A 33 0.71 1.73 4.64
N VAL A 34 2.02 1.93 4.73
CA VAL A 34 3.00 0.94 4.30
C VAL A 34 3.69 0.35 5.51
N THR A 35 3.61 -0.98 5.63
CA THR A 35 4.21 -1.74 6.74
C THR A 35 5.21 -2.73 6.16
N GLU A 36 6.43 -2.73 6.68
CA GLU A 36 7.42 -3.75 6.33
C GLU A 36 6.96 -5.12 6.87
N LEU A 37 6.92 -6.10 5.98
CA LEU A 37 6.67 -7.49 6.33
C LEU A 37 8.01 -8.16 6.55
N VAL A 38 8.25 -8.54 7.80
CA VAL A 38 9.39 -9.37 8.18
C VAL A 38 8.91 -10.81 8.26
N TRP A 39 9.59 -11.73 7.54
CA TRP A 39 9.20 -13.14 7.43
C TRP A 39 8.90 -13.81 8.78
N SER A 40 9.71 -13.51 9.81
CA SER A 40 9.55 -14.05 11.17
C SER A 40 8.16 -13.84 11.79
N ARG A 41 7.38 -12.86 11.29
CA ARG A 41 6.04 -12.53 11.78
C ARG A 41 4.93 -12.82 10.77
N ASN A 42 5.22 -12.77 9.47
CA ASN A 42 4.21 -12.72 8.42
C ASN A 42 4.36 -13.80 7.33
N PHE A 43 5.34 -14.71 7.43
CA PHE A 43 5.65 -15.76 6.45
C PHE A 43 6.01 -15.25 5.03
N HIS A 44 6.24 -13.95 4.88
CA HIS A 44 6.61 -13.28 3.63
C HIS A 44 7.51 -12.08 3.96
N ASP A 45 8.51 -11.81 3.12
CA ASP A 45 9.35 -10.62 3.19
C ASP A 45 8.86 -9.58 2.18
N GLY A 46 8.85 -8.30 2.53
CA GLY A 46 8.45 -7.23 1.61
C GLY A 46 7.63 -6.15 2.28
N TYR A 47 6.58 -5.68 1.62
CA TYR A 47 5.75 -4.58 2.11
C TYR A 47 4.26 -4.88 2.00
N LEU A 48 3.53 -4.63 3.08
CA LEU A 48 2.08 -4.55 3.11
C LEU A 48 1.66 -3.10 2.89
N ILE A 49 0.94 -2.87 1.80
CA ILE A 49 0.33 -1.59 1.48
C ILE A 49 -1.16 -1.69 1.75
N GLU A 50 -1.63 -0.94 2.74
CA GLU A 50 -3.04 -0.79 3.05
C GLU A 50 -3.55 0.55 2.54
N VAL A 51 -4.73 0.54 1.93
CA VAL A 51 -5.31 1.69 1.26
C VAL A 51 -6.65 2.01 1.87
N TYR A 52 -6.86 3.27 2.20
CA TYR A 52 -8.04 3.77 2.87
C TYR A 52 -8.63 4.97 2.13
N THR A 53 -9.92 5.22 2.35
CA THR A 53 -10.55 6.48 1.89
C THR A 53 -9.97 7.66 2.65
N GLU A 54 -9.64 8.75 1.96
CA GLU A 54 -9.09 9.97 2.60
C GLU A 54 -10.06 10.58 3.63
N LYS A 55 -11.36 10.40 3.42
CA LYS A 55 -12.41 11.15 4.11
C LYS A 55 -12.99 10.41 5.33
N TYR A 56 -12.89 9.08 5.38
CA TYR A 56 -13.54 8.26 6.42
C TYR A 56 -12.69 7.11 6.95
N GLY A 57 -11.49 6.87 6.41
CA GLY A 57 -10.60 5.81 6.89
C GLY A 57 -11.12 4.40 6.59
N ASP A 58 -12.11 4.26 5.73
CA ASP A 58 -12.61 2.95 5.31
C ASP A 58 -11.52 2.21 4.54
N HIS A 59 -11.26 0.97 4.93
CA HIS A 59 -10.33 0.10 4.22
C HIS A 59 -10.87 -0.25 2.83
N LEU A 60 -10.03 -0.06 1.82
CA LEU A 60 -10.36 -0.30 0.42
C LEU A 60 -9.63 -1.51 -0.16
N ALA A 61 -8.36 -1.69 0.21
CA ALA A 61 -7.52 -2.77 -0.31
C ALA A 61 -6.28 -2.98 0.57
N SER A 62 -5.78 -4.22 0.56
CA SER A 62 -4.46 -4.60 1.08
C SER A 62 -3.68 -5.29 -0.02
N ILE A 63 -2.44 -4.87 -0.23
CA ILE A 63 -1.56 -5.40 -1.28
C ILE A 63 -0.25 -5.78 -0.64
N THR A 64 0.18 -7.02 -0.86
CA THR A 64 1.51 -7.49 -0.49
C THR A 64 2.39 -7.49 -1.73
N ILE A 65 3.56 -6.88 -1.61
CA ILE A 65 4.63 -6.84 -2.63
C ILE A 65 5.97 -7.26 -2.03
#